data_AF-A0A3N5K579-F1
#
_entry.id   AF-A0A3N5K579-F1
#
_cell.length_a   1.000
_cell.length_b   1.000
_cell.length_c   1.000
_cell.angle_alpha   90.00
_cell.angle_beta   90.00
_cell.angle_gamma   90.00
#
_symmetry.space_group_name_H-M   'P 1'
#
loop_
_entity.id
_entity.type
_entity.pdbx_description
1 polymer ?
#
loop_
_entity_poly.entity_id
_entity_poly.type
_entity_poly.pdbx_seq_one_letter_code
_entity_poly.pdbx_strand_id
1 'polypeptide(L)'
;MRESAVWPGYLAVHRAGELRRRILALQALTAECRLCPRACQARRFQGATGTCGAGSQALVSSYGPHFGEEGPLVGQGGSGTIFLARCNLQCVFCQNFEISQRGEGESVAPERLARIMLDLQGLGCHNINLVTPTHQIFHILQALPVAIEGG
;
A
#
# COMPACT_ATOMS: atom_id res chain seq x y z
N MET A 1 -4.74 -6.85 34.74
CA MET A 1 -4.20 -7.67 33.63
C MET A 1 -4.78 -7.11 32.35
N ARG A 2 -3.95 -6.55 31.45
CA ARG A 2 -4.44 -6.10 30.14
C ARG A 2 -4.81 -7.34 29.34
N GLU A 3 -6.01 -7.38 28.78
CA GLU A 3 -6.39 -8.39 27.78
C GLU A 3 -5.26 -8.50 26.75
N SER A 4 -4.85 -9.72 26.40
CA SER A 4 -3.87 -9.97 25.34
C SER A 4 -4.32 -9.24 24.09
N ALA A 5 -3.70 -8.10 23.78
CA ALA A 5 -3.96 -7.39 22.54
C ALA A 5 -3.61 -8.35 21.40
N VAL A 6 -4.58 -8.64 20.53
CA VAL A 6 -4.34 -9.46 19.34
C VAL A 6 -3.21 -8.81 18.54
N TRP A 7 -2.10 -9.52 18.43
CA TRP A 7 -0.96 -9.14 17.60
C TRP A 7 -0.98 -9.99 16.32
N PRO A 8 -0.80 -9.41 15.13
CA PRO A 8 -0.71 -7.96 14.86
C PRO A 8 -2.04 -7.21 15.03
N GLY A 9 -1.98 -5.94 15.42
CA GLY A 9 -3.18 -5.15 15.78
C GLY A 9 -4.22 -4.98 14.66
N TYR A 10 -3.80 -5.05 13.39
CA TYR A 10 -4.73 -4.94 12.26
C TYR A 10 -5.75 -6.10 12.23
N LEU A 11 -5.42 -7.26 12.82
CA LEU A 11 -6.36 -8.40 12.91
C LEU A 11 -7.53 -8.10 13.83
N ALA A 12 -7.30 -7.40 14.96
CA ALA A 12 -8.39 -6.94 15.82
C ALA A 12 -9.29 -5.95 15.09
N VAL A 13 -8.69 -5.00 14.36
CA VAL A 13 -9.42 -3.98 13.57
C VAL A 13 -10.24 -4.63 12.45
N HIS A 14 -9.72 -5.67 11.80
CA HIS A 14 -10.46 -6.47 10.82
C HIS A 14 -11.64 -7.19 11.46
N ARG A 15 -11.41 -7.97 12.52
CA ARG A 15 -12.46 -8.77 13.20
C ARG A 15 -13.59 -7.89 13.75
N ALA A 16 -13.28 -6.69 14.23
CA ALA A 16 -14.27 -5.72 14.69
C ALA A 16 -15.08 -5.06 13.54
N GLY A 17 -14.76 -5.36 12.28
CA GLY A 17 -15.37 -4.75 11.09
C GLY A 17 -14.95 -3.29 10.85
N GLU A 18 -14.06 -2.75 11.68
CA GLU A 18 -13.59 -1.37 11.59
C GLU A 18 -12.73 -1.15 10.33
N LEU A 19 -11.94 -2.15 9.92
CA LEU A 19 -11.18 -2.07 8.67
C LEU A 19 -12.10 -1.80 7.47
N ARG A 20 -13.22 -2.52 7.37
CA ARG A 20 -14.21 -2.35 6.30
C ARG A 20 -14.81 -0.94 6.30
N ARG A 21 -15.11 -0.37 7.48
CA ARG A 21 -15.61 1.00 7.59
C ARG A 21 -14.60 2.02 7.08
N ARG A 22 -13.31 1.86 7.42
CA ARG A 22 -12.23 2.73 6.94
C ARG A 22 -12.04 2.65 5.43
N ILE A 23 -12.15 1.46 4.84
CA ILE A 23 -12.09 1.28 3.38
C ILE A 23 -13.23 2.04 2.70
N LEU A 24 -14.46 1.93 3.20
CA LEU A 24 -15.61 2.68 2.66
C LEU A 24 -15.43 4.19 2.80
N ALA A 25 -14.91 4.67 3.93
CA ALA A 25 -14.59 6.08 4.12
C ALA A 25 -13.53 6.57 3.11
N LEU A 26 -12.48 5.79 2.88
CA LEU A 26 -11.46 6.10 1.87
C LEU A 26 -12.02 6.05 0.45
N GLN A 27 -12.97 5.15 0.15
CA GLN A 27 -13.65 5.10 -1.15
C GLN A 27 -14.34 6.43 -1.45
N ALA A 28 -15.05 7.01 -0.47
CA ALA A 28 -15.68 8.31 -0.64
C ALA A 28 -14.65 9.41 -0.99
N LEU A 29 -13.46 9.36 -0.38
CA LEU A 29 -12.37 10.29 -0.69
C LEU A 29 -11.73 10.09 -2.07
N THR A 30 -12.05 9.01 -2.80
CA THR A 30 -11.52 8.75 -4.15
C THR A 30 -12.43 9.26 -5.27
N ALA A 31 -13.71 9.51 -4.99
CA ALA A 31 -14.66 10.03 -5.97
C ALA A 31 -14.24 11.42 -6.49
N GLU A 32 -13.78 12.28 -5.58
CA GLU A 32 -13.01 13.48 -5.85
C GLU A 32 -11.73 13.41 -5.00
N CYS A 33 -10.64 12.93 -5.59
CA CYS A 33 -9.48 12.47 -4.84
C CYS A 33 -8.94 13.49 -3.81
N ARG A 34 -9.08 13.15 -2.52
CA ARG A 34 -8.52 13.87 -1.35
C ARG A 34 -7.63 12.99 -0.46
N LEU A 35 -7.11 11.89 -1.00
CA LEU A 35 -6.25 10.94 -0.28
C LEU A 35 -4.88 11.50 0.17
N CYS A 36 -4.48 12.67 -0.31
CA CYS A 36 -3.22 13.30 0.07
C CYS A 36 -3.40 14.83 0.18
N PRO A 37 -2.45 15.55 0.80
CA PRO A 37 -2.57 17.00 1.03
C PRO A 37 -2.76 17.84 -0.24
N ARG A 38 -2.44 17.32 -1.43
CA ARG A 38 -2.70 18.03 -2.70
C ARG A 38 -4.18 18.17 -3.04
N ALA A 39 -5.04 17.32 -2.49
CA ALA A 39 -6.50 17.36 -2.70
C ALA A 39 -6.93 17.61 -4.16
N CYS A 40 -6.32 16.90 -5.12
CA CYS A 40 -6.41 17.18 -6.55
C CYS A 40 -7.80 17.00 -7.19
N GLN A 41 -8.78 16.43 -6.46
CA GLN A 41 -10.15 16.17 -6.94
C GLN A 41 -10.26 15.26 -8.17
N ALA A 42 -9.17 14.61 -8.58
CA ALA A 42 -9.17 13.67 -9.69
C ALA A 42 -10.18 12.53 -9.46
N ARG A 43 -11.03 12.29 -10.46
CA ARG A 43 -12.04 11.24 -10.46
C ARG A 43 -11.42 9.93 -10.98
N ARG A 44 -10.73 9.22 -10.10
CA ARG A 44 -9.88 8.07 -10.47
C ARG A 44 -10.61 6.98 -11.24
N PHE A 45 -11.84 6.66 -10.83
CA PHE A 45 -12.68 5.66 -11.48
C PHE A 45 -13.31 6.11 -12.81
N GLN A 46 -13.15 7.39 -13.17
CA GLN A 46 -13.52 7.93 -14.48
C GLN A 46 -12.28 8.11 -15.38
N GLY A 47 -11.14 7.53 -15.01
CA GLY A 47 -9.89 7.59 -15.77
C GLY A 47 -9.02 8.82 -15.50
N ALA A 48 -9.46 9.76 -14.66
CA ALA A 48 -8.67 10.95 -14.34
C ALA A 48 -7.57 10.67 -13.31
N THR A 49 -6.41 11.30 -13.49
CA THR A 49 -5.29 11.25 -12.55
C THR A 49 -4.97 12.65 -12.02
N GLY A 50 -4.50 12.74 -10.78
CA GLY A 50 -3.97 13.99 -10.21
C GLY A 50 -2.49 14.14 -10.53
N THR A 51 -1.82 15.17 -9.97
CA THR A 51 -0.37 15.36 -10.16
C THR A 51 0.47 14.17 -9.72
N CYS A 52 -0.05 13.34 -8.80
CA CYS A 52 0.63 12.11 -8.42
C CYS A 52 0.70 11.08 -9.55
N GLY A 53 -0.20 11.10 -10.54
CA GLY A 53 -0.25 10.15 -11.65
C GLY A 53 -0.88 8.78 -11.32
N ALA A 54 -1.30 8.54 -10.08
CA ALA A 54 -1.99 7.30 -9.71
C ALA A 54 -3.47 7.29 -10.18
N GLY A 55 -3.89 6.15 -10.75
CA GLY A 55 -5.23 5.92 -11.29
C GLY A 55 -6.16 5.15 -10.36
N SER A 56 -7.06 4.36 -10.96
CA SER A 56 -8.09 3.55 -10.30
C SER A 56 -7.59 2.23 -9.68
N GLN A 57 -6.33 1.88 -9.89
CA GLN A 57 -5.68 0.70 -9.32
C GLN A 57 -4.33 1.09 -8.70
N ALA A 58 -3.79 0.20 -7.87
CA ALA A 58 -2.42 0.38 -7.37
C ALA A 58 -1.43 0.13 -8.51
N LEU A 59 -0.35 0.92 -8.56
CA LEU A 59 0.77 0.66 -9.46
C LEU A 59 1.95 0.11 -8.65
N VAL A 60 2.36 -1.12 -8.92
CA VAL A 60 3.48 -1.78 -8.26
C VAL A 60 4.65 -1.84 -9.23
N SER A 61 5.79 -1.31 -8.82
CA SER A 61 7.03 -1.37 -9.59
C SER A 61 7.77 -2.70 -9.37
N SER A 62 7.93 -3.07 -8.10
CA SER A 62 8.63 -4.29 -7.70
C SER A 62 8.24 -4.69 -6.28
N TYR A 63 8.55 -5.93 -5.91
CA TYR A 63 8.42 -6.41 -4.53
C TYR A 63 9.47 -7.48 -4.23
N GLY A 64 9.87 -7.59 -2.97
CA GLY A 64 10.79 -8.64 -2.52
C GLY A 64 11.34 -8.40 -1.12
N PRO A 65 12.11 -9.36 -0.58
CA PRO A 65 12.87 -9.17 0.65
C PRO A 65 13.90 -8.04 0.46
N HIS A 66 13.80 -7.00 1.29
CA HIS A 66 14.69 -5.86 1.26
C HIS A 66 15.53 -5.80 2.53
N PHE A 67 16.86 -5.72 2.35
CA PHE A 67 17.84 -5.75 3.44
C PHE A 67 18.53 -4.39 3.69
N GLY A 68 18.10 -3.33 2.98
CA GLY A 68 18.63 -1.98 3.15
C GLY A 68 17.98 -1.13 4.25
N GLU A 69 16.92 -1.64 4.91
CA GLU A 69 16.30 -0.98 6.08
C GLU A 69 17.14 -1.21 7.36
N GLU A 70 16.79 -0.55 8.46
CA GLU A 70 17.50 -0.74 9.72
C GLU A 70 17.37 -2.18 10.27
N GLY A 71 18.41 -2.63 11.00
CA GLY A 71 18.50 -3.98 11.56
C GLY A 71 17.21 -4.52 12.23
N PRO A 72 16.50 -3.74 13.06
CA PRO A 72 15.24 -4.18 13.68
C PRO A 72 14.09 -4.43 12.72
N LEU A 73 14.10 -3.85 11.51
CA LEU A 73 13.04 -4.01 10.52
C LEU A 73 13.30 -5.18 9.57
N VAL A 74 14.57 -5.48 9.27
CA VAL A 74 14.96 -6.52 8.31
C VAL A 74 15.06 -7.91 8.93
N GLY A 75 15.46 -8.01 10.20
CA GLY A 75 15.73 -9.29 10.85
C GLY A 75 16.61 -10.21 9.98
N GLN A 76 16.23 -11.49 9.89
CA GLN A 76 16.91 -12.48 9.04
C GLN A 76 16.24 -12.70 7.67
N GLY A 77 14.95 -12.35 7.57
CA GLY A 77 14.11 -12.66 6.40
C GLY A 77 13.92 -11.48 5.46
N GLY A 78 14.50 -10.32 5.78
CA GLY A 78 14.28 -9.07 5.08
C GLY A 78 12.98 -8.38 5.48
N SER A 79 12.90 -7.09 5.14
CA SER A 79 11.67 -6.31 5.16
C SER A 79 10.93 -6.60 3.85
N GLY A 80 9.70 -7.10 3.91
CA GLY A 80 8.95 -7.49 2.71
C GLY A 80 8.45 -6.25 1.98
N THR A 81 9.27 -5.68 1.12
CA THR A 81 9.02 -4.36 0.56
C THR A 81 8.23 -4.45 -0.74
N ILE A 82 7.21 -3.61 -0.86
CA ILE A 82 6.44 -3.37 -2.09
C ILE A 82 6.70 -1.92 -2.49
N PHE A 83 7.37 -1.75 -3.64
CA PHE A 83 7.63 -0.43 -4.22
C PHE A 83 6.45 -0.03 -5.09
N LEU A 84 5.70 0.99 -4.66
CA LEU A 84 4.63 1.55 -5.47
C LEU A 84 5.21 2.59 -6.43
N ALA A 85 4.81 2.50 -7.70
CA ALA A 85 5.12 3.52 -8.68
C ALA A 85 4.22 4.74 -8.46
N ARG A 86 4.60 5.90 -9.01
CA ARG A 86 3.96 7.21 -8.82
C ARG A 86 4.12 7.78 -7.40
N CYS A 87 4.08 9.10 -7.25
CA CYS A 87 4.28 9.78 -5.97
C CYS A 87 3.51 11.10 -5.88
N ASN A 88 2.95 11.42 -4.71
CA ASN A 88 2.33 12.72 -4.44
C ASN A 88 3.33 13.84 -4.12
N LEU A 89 4.64 13.54 -4.15
CA LEU A 89 5.75 14.48 -4.10
C LEU A 89 6.56 14.40 -5.41
N GLN A 90 7.42 15.38 -5.65
CA GLN A 90 8.26 15.47 -6.86
C GLN A 90 9.65 15.98 -6.48
N CYS A 91 10.30 15.27 -5.56
CA CYS A 91 11.60 15.68 -5.03
C CYS A 91 12.65 15.73 -6.15
N VAL A 92 13.41 16.83 -6.24
CA VAL A 92 14.48 17.00 -7.24
C VAL A 92 15.65 16.03 -7.04
N PHE A 93 15.78 15.47 -5.84
CA PHE A 93 16.80 14.51 -5.43
C PHE A 93 16.21 13.10 -5.17
N CYS A 94 15.09 12.76 -5.83
CA CYS A 94 14.41 11.50 -5.55
C CYS A 94 15.29 10.28 -5.91
N GLN A 95 15.61 9.45 -4.94
CA GLN A 95 16.33 8.17 -5.15
C GLN A 95 15.51 7.16 -5.95
N ASN A 96 14.18 7.30 -5.93
CA ASN A 96 13.22 6.44 -6.61
C ASN A 96 12.64 7.15 -7.85
N PHE A 97 13.43 7.94 -8.58
CA PHE A 97 12.95 8.81 -9.67
C PHE A 97 12.22 8.02 -10.77
N GLU A 98 12.78 6.89 -11.17
CA GLU A 98 12.27 5.99 -12.21
C GLU A 98 10.84 5.54 -11.86
N ILE A 99 10.64 5.08 -10.63
CA ILE A 99 9.34 4.55 -10.22
C ILE A 99 8.37 5.68 -9.81
N SER A 100 8.86 6.76 -9.18
CA SER A 100 8.01 7.84 -8.65
C SER A 100 7.56 8.84 -9.71
N GLN A 101 8.44 9.24 -10.63
CA GLN A 101 8.16 10.27 -11.64
C GLN A 101 7.98 9.69 -13.03
N ARG A 102 8.82 8.72 -13.46
CA ARG A 102 8.60 8.03 -14.75
C ARG A 102 7.46 7.03 -14.67
N GLY A 103 7.13 6.57 -13.46
CA GLY A 103 5.97 5.72 -13.21
C GLY A 103 6.16 4.29 -13.67
N GLU A 104 7.39 3.80 -13.63
CA GLU A 104 7.73 2.42 -14.01
C GLU A 104 7.10 1.43 -13.02
N GLY A 105 6.10 0.69 -13.51
CA GLY A 105 5.40 -0.34 -12.75
C GLY A 105 4.12 -0.79 -13.46
N GLU A 106 3.46 -1.78 -12.86
CA GLU A 106 2.28 -2.42 -13.42
C GLU A 106 1.04 -2.13 -12.59
N SER A 107 -0.10 -1.97 -13.28
CA SER A 107 -1.40 -1.84 -12.63
C SER A 107 -1.80 -3.18 -12.03
N VAL A 108 -2.02 -3.22 -10.72
CA VAL A 108 -2.38 -4.44 -10.00
C VAL A 108 -3.78 -4.35 -9.39
N ALA A 109 -4.55 -5.41 -9.58
CA ALA A 109 -5.83 -5.59 -8.90
C ALA A 109 -5.62 -5.92 -7.40
N PRO A 110 -6.60 -5.63 -6.53
CA PRO A 110 -6.50 -5.92 -5.10
C PRO A 110 -6.11 -7.38 -4.79
N GLU A 111 -6.61 -8.36 -5.55
CA GLU A 111 -6.32 -9.78 -5.36
C GLU A 111 -4.88 -10.13 -5.75
N ARG A 112 -4.29 -9.42 -6.71
CA ARG A 112 -2.87 -9.57 -7.03
C ARG A 112 -2.00 -8.94 -5.95
N LEU A 113 -2.37 -7.77 -5.45
CA LEU A 113 -1.64 -7.11 -4.37
C LEU A 113 -1.69 -7.91 -3.07
N ALA A 114 -2.83 -8.54 -2.76
CA ALA A 114 -2.96 -9.46 -1.63
C ALA A 114 -2.05 -10.68 -1.76
N ARG A 115 -1.98 -11.28 -2.96
CA ARG A 115 -1.04 -12.38 -3.25
C ARG A 115 0.41 -11.95 -3.07
N ILE A 116 0.78 -10.74 -3.50
CA ILE A 116 2.13 -10.20 -3.27
C ILE A 116 2.45 -10.13 -1.77
N MET A 117 1.50 -9.69 -0.93
CA MET A 117 1.68 -9.67 0.53
C MET A 117 1.90 -11.08 1.10
N LEU A 118 1.09 -12.04 0.65
CA LEU A 118 1.19 -13.45 1.07
C LEU A 118 2.47 -14.12 0.58
N ASP A 119 2.94 -13.81 -0.63
CA ASP A 119 4.20 -14.30 -1.19
C ASP A 119 5.37 -13.82 -0.32
N LEU A 120 5.40 -12.53 0.05
CA LEU A 120 6.42 -11.96 0.93
C LEU A 120 6.39 -12.60 2.33
N GLN A 121 5.20 -12.86 2.87
CA GLN A 121 5.05 -13.60 4.12
C GLN A 121 5.60 -15.04 3.98
N GLY A 122 5.27 -15.74 2.90
CA GLY A 122 5.75 -17.10 2.61
C GLY A 122 7.27 -17.17 2.41
N LEU A 123 7.89 -16.09 1.94
CA LEU A 123 9.34 -15.94 1.87
C LEU A 123 10.00 -15.69 3.24
N GLY A 124 9.21 -15.52 4.31
CA GLY A 124 9.70 -15.30 5.67
C GLY A 124 10.08 -13.86 5.98
N CYS A 125 9.61 -12.89 5.20
CA CYS A 125 9.82 -11.46 5.49
C CYS A 125 9.19 -11.08 6.84
N HIS A 126 9.86 -10.21 7.59
CA HIS A 126 9.43 -9.85 8.96
C HIS A 126 8.21 -8.93 8.98
N ASN A 127 7.98 -8.21 7.90
CA ASN A 127 6.89 -7.26 7.76
C ASN A 127 6.53 -7.07 6.27
N ILE A 128 5.43 -6.34 6.03
CA ILE A 128 5.12 -5.76 4.72
C ILE A 128 5.41 -4.27 4.79
N ASN A 129 6.45 -3.83 4.06
CA ASN A 129 6.88 -2.45 3.96
C ASN A 129 6.37 -1.83 2.65
N LEU A 130 5.65 -0.72 2.75
CA LEU A 130 5.02 -0.08 1.59
C LEU A 130 5.74 1.22 1.29
N VAL A 131 6.39 1.32 0.13
CA VAL A 131 7.11 2.53 -0.29
C VAL A 131 6.20 3.41 -1.14
N THR A 132 6.04 4.68 -0.74
CA THR A 132 5.13 5.68 -1.34
C THR A 132 3.60 5.36 -1.25
N PRO A 133 3.05 4.92 -0.10
CA PRO A 133 1.70 4.35 -0.05
C PRO A 133 0.56 5.38 -0.01
N THR A 134 0.78 6.58 0.53
CA THR A 134 -0.29 7.50 0.97
C THR A 134 -1.34 7.77 -0.10
N HIS A 135 -0.91 8.13 -1.30
CA HIS A 135 -1.81 8.49 -2.39
C HIS A 135 -2.47 7.28 -3.07
N GLN A 136 -2.14 6.05 -2.66
CA GLN A 136 -2.71 4.79 -3.13
C GLN A 136 -3.32 3.97 -1.98
N ILE A 137 -3.45 4.55 -0.78
CA ILE A 137 -3.85 3.84 0.45
C ILE A 137 -5.21 3.14 0.33
N PHE A 138 -6.14 3.71 -0.43
CA PHE A 138 -7.43 3.07 -0.70
C PHE A 138 -7.24 1.71 -1.39
N HIS A 139 -6.44 1.66 -2.47
CA HIS A 139 -6.16 0.45 -3.24
C HIS A 139 -5.42 -0.60 -2.41
N ILE A 140 -4.49 -0.16 -1.56
CA ILE A 140 -3.75 -1.03 -0.63
C ILE A 140 -4.70 -1.67 0.37
N LEU A 141 -5.59 -0.88 0.99
CA LEU A 141 -6.51 -1.40 2.00
C LEU A 141 -7.65 -2.23 1.39
N GLN A 142 -7.95 -2.10 0.10
CA GLN A 142 -8.83 -3.06 -0.58
C GLN A 142 -8.21 -4.47 -0.65
N ALA A 143 -6.89 -4.57 -0.77
CA ALA A 143 -6.19 -5.86 -0.82
C ALA A 143 -6.04 -6.51 0.56
N LEU A 144 -5.96 -5.72 1.63
CA LEU A 144 -5.63 -6.21 2.97
C LEU A 144 -6.62 -7.27 3.51
N PRO A 145 -7.96 -7.13 3.42
CA PRO A 145 -8.88 -8.19 3.83
C PRO A 145 -8.64 -9.50 3.08
N VAL A 146 -8.37 -9.43 1.77
CA VAL A 146 -8.09 -10.62 0.95
C VAL A 146 -6.80 -11.31 1.40
N ALA A 147 -5.77 -10.54 1.75
CA ALA A 147 -4.54 -11.09 2.31
C ALA A 147 -4.79 -11.74 3.68
N ILE A 148 -5.55 -11.08 4.56
CA ILE A 148 -5.89 -11.59 5.90
C ILE A 148 -6.64 -12.93 5.82
N GLU A 149 -7.60 -13.04 4.89
CA GLU A 149 -8.36 -14.27 4.68
C GLU A 149 -7.50 -15.38 4.04
N GLY A 150 -6.43 -15.00 3.33
CA GLY A 150 -5.49 -15.92 2.70
C GLY A 150 -4.39 -16.48 3.61
N GLY A 151 -4.24 -15.93 4.83
CA GLY A 151 -3.28 -16.42 5.82
C GLY A 151 -2.38 -15.32 6.36
#